data_AF-A0AA47NX37-F1
#
_entry.id   AF-A0AA47NX37-F1
#
_cell.length_a   1.000
_cell.length_b   1.000
_cell.length_c   1.000
_cell.angle_alpha   90.00
_cell.angle_beta   90.00
_cell.angle_gamma   90.00
#
_symmetry.space_group_name_H-M   'P 1'
#
loop_
_entity.id
_entity.type
_entity.pdbx_description
1 polymer ?
#
loop_
_entity_poly.entity_id
_entity_poly.type
_entity_poly.pdbx_seq_one_letter_code
_entity_poly.pdbx_strand_id
1 'polypeptide(L)'
;MEELAEDFYRRSYSHASFLRLSLQKKEALVGCCVLVSCRLRNWPVAMGSITCLLETDPALVGGVYQELLKILDVDVPKTNITDILEAHCREYKLSSADVPEELAESSKDLATRSVALVELAADSWIVTGRHPIPIMMASIFLSWQSLKPTKTRLKYSLNKFCKLSKMPMNKTALTRVAEMKEVLWKLGQELPWRRVGEEMAPDDVLRNVADILQHRYALLRAALQTHEETLQTHKETLGTGIQPSTEDLRPEQGELKSVTGDSDEEDSLAPAAHWGKRMLFAPPCVRHPKIRRVDTAERADVNGDEEISDSEIDSYIRTPQEMRDYVQTQHALLSEDAQSKGE
;
A
#
# COMPACT_ATOMS: atom_id res chain seq x y z
N MET A 1 -4.30 24.81 -23.57
CA MET A 1 -4.25 24.36 -22.15
C MET A 1 -4.86 25.42 -21.27
N GLU A 2 -4.33 26.63 -21.32
CA GLU A 2 -4.86 27.81 -20.64
C GLU A 2 -6.35 28.07 -20.92
N GLU A 3 -6.76 28.15 -22.18
CA GLU A 3 -8.18 28.38 -22.56
C GLU A 3 -9.15 27.35 -21.96
N LEU A 4 -8.73 26.07 -21.90
CA LEU A 4 -9.55 25.00 -21.34
C LEU A 4 -9.69 25.12 -19.83
N ALA A 5 -8.59 25.48 -19.15
CA ALA A 5 -8.60 25.72 -17.71
C ALA A 5 -9.44 26.95 -17.36
N GLU A 6 -9.37 27.99 -18.18
CA GLU A 6 -10.18 29.19 -18.03
C GLU A 6 -11.67 28.89 -18.23
N ASP A 7 -12.04 28.08 -19.22
CA ASP A 7 -13.43 27.65 -19.42
C ASP A 7 -13.96 26.88 -18.20
N PHE A 8 -13.20 25.91 -17.69
CA PHE A 8 -13.58 25.19 -16.47
C PHE A 8 -13.73 26.13 -15.28
N TYR A 9 -12.84 27.11 -15.13
CA TYR A 9 -12.93 28.09 -14.05
C TYR A 9 -14.18 28.96 -14.19
N ARG A 10 -14.48 29.48 -15.38
CA ARG A 10 -15.69 30.29 -15.61
C ARG A 10 -16.97 29.50 -15.34
N ARG A 11 -17.02 28.25 -15.80
CA ARG A 11 -18.17 27.34 -15.57
C ARG A 11 -18.35 27.04 -14.09
N SER A 12 -17.27 26.73 -13.38
CA SER A 12 -17.33 26.47 -11.93
C SER A 12 -17.68 27.72 -11.14
N TYR A 13 -17.09 28.88 -11.46
CA TYR A 13 -17.38 30.16 -10.78
C TYR A 13 -18.83 30.64 -10.98
N SER A 14 -19.52 30.16 -12.01
CA SER A 14 -20.94 30.43 -12.26
C SER A 14 -21.89 29.56 -11.42
N HIS A 15 -21.37 28.50 -10.77
CA HIS A 15 -22.18 27.55 -10.02
C HIS A 15 -22.27 27.92 -8.53
N ALA A 16 -23.46 27.77 -7.93
CA ALA A 16 -23.75 28.20 -6.56
C ALA A 16 -22.80 27.59 -5.51
N SER A 17 -22.39 26.34 -5.69
CA SER A 17 -21.45 25.65 -4.79
C SER A 17 -20.08 26.32 -4.70
N PHE A 18 -19.60 26.98 -5.77
CA PHE A 18 -18.26 27.58 -5.81
C PHE A 18 -18.27 29.08 -5.47
N LEU A 19 -19.42 29.76 -5.58
CA LEU A 19 -19.54 31.20 -5.31
C LEU A 19 -19.17 31.58 -3.86
N ARG A 20 -19.63 30.77 -2.90
CA ARG A 20 -19.50 31.04 -1.44
C ARG A 20 -18.34 30.30 -0.77
N LEU A 21 -17.34 29.88 -1.54
CA LEU A 21 -16.16 29.24 -0.99
C LEU A 21 -15.23 30.22 -0.29
N SER A 22 -14.46 29.70 0.68
CA SER A 22 -13.35 30.44 1.29
C SER A 22 -12.27 30.78 0.25
N LEU A 23 -11.44 31.77 0.55
CA LEU A 23 -10.35 32.20 -0.35
C LEU A 23 -9.44 31.03 -0.74
N GLN A 24 -8.98 30.25 0.23
CA GLN A 24 -8.12 29.07 -0.01
C GLN A 24 -8.77 28.04 -0.95
N LYS A 25 -10.09 27.82 -0.83
CA LYS A 25 -10.81 26.92 -1.73
C LYS A 25 -10.94 27.49 -3.15
N LYS A 26 -11.03 28.82 -3.29
CA LYS A 26 -11.03 29.50 -4.59
C LYS A 26 -9.65 29.43 -5.27
N GLU A 27 -8.57 29.53 -4.51
CA GLU A 27 -7.20 29.32 -5.01
C GLU A 27 -6.99 27.86 -5.45
N ALA A 28 -7.42 26.90 -4.63
CA ALA A 28 -7.38 25.49 -4.98
C ALA A 28 -8.21 25.15 -6.23
N LEU A 29 -9.36 25.82 -6.41
CA LEU A 29 -10.21 25.66 -7.60
C LEU A 29 -9.46 26.00 -8.90
N VAL A 30 -8.63 27.05 -8.90
CA VAL A 30 -7.80 27.41 -10.06
C VAL A 30 -6.87 26.24 -10.42
N GLY A 31 -6.14 25.71 -9.42
CA GLY A 31 -5.26 24.56 -9.64
C GLY A 31 -6.01 23.31 -10.10
N CYS A 32 -7.22 23.08 -9.58
CA CYS A 32 -8.06 21.96 -10.01
C CYS A 32 -8.48 22.09 -11.48
N CYS A 33 -8.84 23.30 -11.95
CA CYS A 33 -9.19 23.53 -13.35
C CYS A 33 -7.99 23.28 -14.29
N VAL A 34 -6.80 23.69 -13.89
CA VAL A 34 -5.55 23.37 -14.60
C VAL A 34 -5.30 21.86 -14.60
N LEU A 35 -5.45 21.20 -13.46
CA LEU A 35 -5.25 19.76 -13.33
C LEU A 35 -6.20 18.97 -14.25
N VAL A 36 -7.50 19.28 -14.25
CA VAL A 36 -8.50 18.67 -15.15
C VAL A 36 -8.07 18.85 -16.60
N SER A 37 -7.69 20.07 -16.98
CA SER A 37 -7.23 20.37 -18.34
C SER A 37 -5.99 19.56 -18.73
N CYS A 38 -5.04 19.40 -17.81
CA CYS A 38 -3.86 18.56 -18.02
C CYS A 38 -4.25 17.12 -18.29
N ARG A 39 -5.13 16.56 -17.47
CA ARG A 39 -5.57 15.16 -17.61
C ARG A 39 -6.32 14.91 -18.90
N LEU A 40 -7.21 15.82 -19.32
CA LEU A 40 -7.94 15.69 -20.60
C LEU A 40 -7.02 15.73 -21.82
N ARG A 41 -5.82 16.32 -21.69
CA ARG A 41 -4.80 16.34 -22.74
C ARG A 41 -3.68 15.33 -22.54
N ASN A 42 -3.86 14.35 -21.65
CA ASN A 42 -2.85 13.34 -21.27
C ASN A 42 -1.52 13.97 -20.84
N TRP A 43 -1.57 15.15 -20.24
CA TRP A 43 -0.40 15.82 -19.68
C TRP A 43 -0.16 15.33 -18.24
N PRO A 44 0.98 14.70 -17.95
CA PRO A 44 1.12 13.86 -16.76
C PRO A 44 1.52 14.68 -15.53
N VAL A 45 0.57 15.47 -15.02
CA VAL A 45 0.74 16.26 -13.79
C VAL A 45 0.07 15.57 -12.60
N ALA A 46 0.86 15.38 -11.55
CA ALA A 46 0.39 14.84 -10.28
C ALA A 46 -0.34 15.93 -9.48
N MET A 47 -1.36 15.53 -8.70
CA MET A 47 -2.06 16.44 -7.80
C MET A 47 -1.10 17.08 -6.80
N GLY A 48 -0.13 16.33 -6.27
CA GLY A 48 0.91 16.85 -5.38
C GLY A 48 1.76 17.96 -5.99
N SER A 49 1.98 17.97 -7.31
CA SER A 49 2.68 19.06 -7.99
C SER A 49 1.86 20.35 -7.95
N ILE A 50 0.55 20.27 -8.22
CA ILE A 50 -0.37 21.41 -8.12
C ILE A 50 -0.45 21.90 -6.67
N THR A 51 -0.59 20.99 -5.72
CA THR A 51 -0.63 21.32 -4.29
C THR A 51 0.63 22.04 -3.83
N CYS A 52 1.81 21.60 -4.29
CA CYS A 52 3.08 22.25 -3.98
C CYS A 52 3.20 23.65 -4.61
N LEU A 53 2.76 23.82 -5.86
CA LEU A 53 2.79 25.12 -6.54
C LEU A 53 1.83 26.14 -5.93
N LEU A 54 0.71 25.67 -5.40
CA LEU A 54 -0.29 26.51 -4.71
C LEU A 54 -0.02 26.65 -3.21
N GLU A 55 1.01 26.01 -2.67
CA GLU A 55 1.32 26.01 -1.23
C GLU A 55 0.10 25.72 -0.33
N THR A 56 -0.76 24.79 -0.79
CA THR A 56 -2.06 24.50 -0.15
C THR A 56 -2.08 23.10 0.48
N ASP A 57 -3.04 22.83 1.36
CA ASP A 57 -3.25 21.49 1.92
C ASP A 57 -3.73 20.47 0.85
N PRO A 58 -3.08 19.29 0.72
CA PRO A 58 -3.49 18.25 -0.22
C PRO A 58 -4.94 17.77 -0.04
N ALA A 59 -5.45 17.69 1.19
CA ALA A 59 -6.82 17.22 1.42
C ALA A 59 -7.84 18.25 0.93
N LEU A 60 -7.57 19.54 1.13
CA LEU A 60 -8.36 20.64 0.57
C LEU A 60 -8.39 20.59 -0.97
N VAL A 61 -7.23 20.49 -1.63
CA VAL A 61 -7.16 20.38 -3.10
C VAL A 61 -7.91 19.15 -3.60
N GLY A 62 -7.74 18.00 -2.94
CA GLY A 62 -8.45 16.77 -3.28
C GLY A 62 -9.97 16.92 -3.16
N GLY A 63 -10.45 17.55 -2.09
CA GLY A 63 -11.87 17.83 -1.88
C GLY A 63 -12.47 18.72 -2.97
N VAL A 64 -11.81 19.85 -3.28
CA VAL A 64 -12.24 20.77 -4.33
C VAL A 64 -12.21 20.11 -5.70
N TYR A 65 -11.20 19.29 -6.00
CA TYR A 65 -11.10 18.54 -7.25
C TYR A 65 -12.27 17.57 -7.44
N GLN A 66 -12.63 16.80 -6.40
CA GLN A 66 -13.76 15.87 -6.46
C GLN A 66 -15.10 16.61 -6.65
N GLU A 67 -15.28 17.72 -5.94
CA GLU A 67 -16.48 18.55 -6.08
C GLU A 67 -16.58 19.16 -7.50
N LEU A 68 -15.46 19.62 -8.07
CA LEU A 68 -15.37 20.13 -9.43
C LEU A 68 -15.80 19.09 -10.47
N LEU A 69 -15.23 17.89 -10.40
CA LEU A 69 -15.57 16.80 -11.32
C LEU A 69 -17.05 16.43 -11.25
N LYS A 70 -17.58 16.33 -10.02
CA LYS A 70 -18.98 15.98 -9.77
C LYS A 70 -19.95 17.04 -10.31
N ILE A 71 -19.66 18.32 -10.09
CA ILE A 71 -20.56 19.41 -10.46
C ILE A 71 -20.53 19.68 -11.96
N LEU A 72 -19.35 19.62 -12.58
CA LEU A 72 -19.20 19.89 -14.01
C LEU A 72 -19.40 18.64 -14.88
N ASP A 73 -19.67 17.49 -14.26
CA ASP A 73 -19.86 16.18 -14.89
C ASP A 73 -18.76 15.86 -15.92
N VAL A 74 -17.51 16.00 -15.47
CA VAL A 74 -16.34 15.80 -16.32
C VAL A 74 -15.75 14.43 -16.05
N ASP A 75 -15.78 13.56 -17.05
CA ASP A 75 -15.00 12.33 -17.02
C ASP A 75 -13.56 12.63 -17.40
N VAL A 76 -12.64 12.32 -16.48
CA VAL A 76 -11.23 12.68 -16.60
C VAL A 76 -10.39 11.40 -16.65
N PRO A 77 -9.53 11.23 -17.67
CA PRO A 77 -8.63 10.10 -17.76
C PRO A 77 -7.77 9.94 -16.49
N LYS A 78 -7.64 8.70 -16.03
CA LYS A 78 -6.74 8.37 -14.92
C LYS A 78 -5.30 8.56 -15.40
N THR A 79 -4.45 9.20 -14.59
CA THR A 79 -3.01 9.28 -14.91
C THR A 79 -2.40 7.91 -14.85
N ASN A 80 -1.68 7.56 -15.91
CA ASN A 80 -0.85 6.38 -15.93
C ASN A 80 0.52 6.71 -15.33
N ILE A 81 1.03 5.82 -14.48
CA ILE A 81 2.36 5.95 -13.87
C ILE A 81 3.45 5.96 -14.95
N THR A 82 3.23 5.24 -16.05
CA THR A 82 4.18 5.18 -17.17
C THR A 82 4.43 6.54 -17.80
N ASP A 83 3.44 7.43 -17.81
CA ASP A 83 3.52 8.74 -18.47
C ASP A 83 4.48 9.70 -17.76
N ILE A 84 4.62 9.56 -16.43
CA ILE A 84 5.58 10.34 -15.63
C ILE A 84 6.92 9.63 -15.45
N LEU A 85 6.99 8.33 -15.72
CA LEU A 85 8.14 7.51 -15.33
C LEU A 85 9.42 7.91 -16.07
N GLU A 86 9.33 8.22 -17.35
CA GLU A 86 10.49 8.66 -18.13
C GLU A 86 11.07 9.98 -17.59
N ALA A 87 10.21 10.95 -17.28
CA ALA A 87 10.63 12.21 -16.67
C ALA A 87 11.27 11.96 -15.30
N HIS A 88 10.66 11.10 -14.48
CA HIS A 88 11.18 10.76 -13.16
C HIS A 88 12.54 10.04 -13.22
N CYS A 89 12.76 9.16 -14.20
CA CYS A 89 14.07 8.52 -14.42
C CYS A 89 15.21 9.53 -14.67
N ARG A 90 14.93 10.69 -15.26
CA ARG A 90 15.94 11.74 -15.53
C ARG A 90 16.38 12.48 -14.26
N GLU A 91 15.61 12.41 -13.18
CA GLU A 91 15.97 12.99 -11.89
C GLU A 91 17.13 12.22 -11.22
N TYR A 92 17.22 10.91 -11.48
CA TYR A 92 18.25 10.04 -10.92
C TYR A 92 19.63 10.34 -11.52
N LYS A 93 20.59 10.71 -10.66
CA LYS A 93 21.98 11.00 -11.05
C LYS A 93 22.78 9.71 -11.22
N LEU A 94 22.50 8.98 -12.31
CA LEU A 94 23.10 7.68 -12.65
C LEU A 94 23.89 7.70 -13.95
N SER A 95 24.12 8.87 -14.54
CA SER A 95 24.93 8.98 -15.75
C SER A 95 26.40 8.66 -15.47
N SER A 96 27.18 8.33 -16.50
CA SER A 96 28.64 8.11 -16.36
C SER A 96 29.40 9.33 -15.85
N ALA A 97 28.80 10.53 -15.90
CA ALA A 97 29.36 11.74 -15.31
C ALA A 97 29.10 11.84 -13.79
N ASP A 98 28.07 11.18 -13.28
CA ASP A 98 27.65 11.27 -11.87
C ASP A 98 28.18 10.12 -11.01
N VAL A 99 28.38 8.94 -11.61
CA VAL A 99 28.71 7.69 -10.89
C VAL A 99 29.74 6.85 -11.66
N PRO A 100 30.47 5.93 -10.99
CA PRO A 100 31.40 5.02 -11.66
C PRO A 100 30.73 4.23 -12.79
N GLU A 101 31.47 3.96 -13.87
CA GLU A 101 30.95 3.32 -15.08
C GLU A 101 30.23 1.98 -14.81
N GLU A 102 30.73 1.18 -13.86
CA GLU A 102 30.11 -0.07 -13.44
C GLU A 102 28.70 0.10 -12.86
N LEU A 103 28.40 1.29 -12.32
CA LEU A 103 27.11 1.64 -11.70
C LEU A 103 26.30 2.62 -12.57
N ALA A 104 26.86 3.11 -13.67
CA ALA A 104 26.21 4.04 -14.56
C ALA A 104 25.15 3.36 -15.44
N GLU A 105 24.06 4.09 -15.74
CA GLU A 105 23.07 3.73 -16.74
C GLU A 105 22.46 4.91 -17.49
N SER A 106 21.98 4.61 -18.69
CA SER A 106 21.16 5.52 -19.51
C SER A 106 19.78 5.68 -18.91
N SER A 107 19.30 6.93 -18.82
CA SER A 107 17.92 7.23 -18.39
C SER A 107 16.87 6.59 -19.30
N LYS A 108 17.18 6.42 -20.59
CA LYS A 108 16.30 5.78 -21.58
C LYS A 108 16.17 4.27 -21.32
N ASP A 109 17.27 3.59 -21.06
CA ASP A 109 17.27 2.14 -20.80
C ASP A 109 16.61 1.84 -19.45
N LEU A 110 16.89 2.69 -18.45
CA LEU A 110 16.20 2.66 -17.16
C LEU A 110 14.70 2.86 -17.32
N ALA A 111 14.26 3.87 -18.06
CA ALA A 111 12.84 4.12 -18.29
C ALA A 111 12.17 2.94 -19.00
N THR A 112 12.78 2.43 -20.08
CA THR A 112 12.24 1.31 -20.85
C THR A 112 12.00 0.07 -19.97
N ARG A 113 13.00 -0.33 -19.19
CA ARG A 113 12.86 -1.48 -18.29
C ARG A 113 11.92 -1.20 -17.11
N SER A 114 11.92 0.03 -16.60
CA SER A 114 11.04 0.42 -15.49
C SER A 114 9.58 0.41 -15.90
N VAL A 115 9.26 0.87 -17.12
CA VAL A 115 7.89 0.80 -17.68
C VAL A 115 7.43 -0.66 -17.71
N ALA A 116 8.24 -1.56 -18.27
CA ALA A 116 7.88 -2.98 -18.34
C ALA A 116 7.68 -3.61 -16.95
N LEU A 117 8.48 -3.22 -15.95
CA LEU A 117 8.29 -3.66 -14.56
C LEU A 117 7.02 -3.07 -13.92
N VAL A 118 6.68 -1.81 -14.21
CA VAL A 118 5.45 -1.17 -13.71
C VAL A 118 4.21 -1.82 -14.33
N GLU A 119 4.26 -2.15 -15.62
CA GLU A 119 3.19 -2.90 -16.29
C GLU A 119 3.01 -4.29 -15.68
N LEU A 120 4.10 -5.04 -15.46
CA LEU A 120 4.04 -6.33 -14.77
C LEU A 120 3.47 -6.17 -13.34
N ALA A 121 3.88 -5.12 -12.62
CA ALA A 121 3.36 -4.81 -11.30
C ALA A 121 1.86 -4.45 -11.32
N ALA A 122 1.37 -3.85 -12.40
CA ALA A 122 -0.06 -3.59 -12.58
C ALA A 122 -0.83 -4.89 -12.79
N ASP A 123 -0.34 -5.76 -13.68
CA ASP A 123 -0.91 -7.09 -13.98
C ASP A 123 -0.91 -8.00 -12.74
N SER A 124 -0.03 -7.76 -11.78
CA SER A 124 0.11 -8.53 -10.54
C SER A 124 -0.43 -7.82 -9.28
N TRP A 125 -1.31 -6.81 -9.43
CA TRP A 125 -1.98 -6.11 -8.32
C TRP A 125 -1.07 -5.34 -7.35
N ILE A 126 0.15 -4.98 -7.75
CA ILE A 126 1.08 -4.18 -6.94
C ILE A 126 0.78 -2.68 -7.07
N VAL A 127 0.17 -2.24 -8.17
CA VAL A 127 -0.07 -0.81 -8.46
C VAL A 127 -1.38 -0.28 -7.88
N THR A 128 -2.46 -1.06 -8.01
CA THR A 128 -3.82 -0.61 -7.72
C THR A 128 -4.00 -0.12 -6.28
N GLY A 129 -4.57 1.10 -6.14
CA GLY A 129 -4.86 1.70 -4.83
C GLY A 129 -3.65 2.22 -4.07
N ARG A 130 -2.50 2.42 -4.73
CA ARG A 130 -1.26 2.81 -4.07
C ARG A 130 -0.63 4.05 -4.68
N HIS A 131 0.21 4.70 -3.87
CA HIS A 131 0.91 5.91 -4.29
C HIS A 131 1.97 5.59 -5.37
N PRO A 132 2.08 6.39 -6.45
CA PRO A 132 2.97 6.09 -7.58
C PRO A 132 4.46 6.19 -7.24
N ILE A 133 4.89 7.17 -6.44
CA ILE A 133 6.31 7.42 -6.14
C ILE A 133 7.05 6.16 -5.62
N PRO A 134 6.57 5.44 -4.58
CA PRO A 134 7.20 4.20 -4.13
C PRO A 134 7.30 3.11 -5.21
N ILE A 135 6.32 3.04 -6.12
CA ILE A 135 6.29 2.05 -7.21
C ILE A 135 7.38 2.38 -8.23
N MET A 136 7.45 3.63 -8.67
CA MET A 136 8.47 4.10 -9.62
C MET A 136 9.88 3.92 -9.06
N MET A 137 10.10 4.27 -7.79
CA MET A 137 11.41 4.09 -7.14
C MET A 137 11.83 2.62 -7.10
N ALA A 138 10.90 1.72 -6.79
CA ALA A 138 11.17 0.28 -6.77
C ALA A 138 11.46 -0.26 -8.19
N SER A 139 10.67 0.13 -9.19
CA SER A 139 10.88 -0.31 -10.58
C SER A 139 12.19 0.21 -11.15
N ILE A 140 12.57 1.46 -10.85
CA ILE A 140 13.84 2.05 -11.30
C ILE A 140 15.03 1.33 -10.66
N PHE A 141 14.96 1.07 -9.36
CA PHE A 141 16.00 0.31 -8.66
C PHE A 141 16.19 -1.09 -9.23
N LEU A 142 15.10 -1.85 -9.43
CA LEU A 142 15.15 -3.19 -10.00
C LEU A 142 15.60 -3.19 -11.47
N SER A 143 15.22 -2.17 -12.24
CA SER A 143 15.71 -1.96 -13.60
C SER A 143 17.23 -1.78 -13.62
N TRP A 144 17.74 -0.91 -12.76
CA TRP A 144 19.16 -0.64 -12.63
C TRP A 144 19.95 -1.90 -12.22
N GLN A 145 19.43 -2.70 -11.29
CA GLN A 145 20.07 -3.96 -10.89
C GLN A 145 20.11 -4.97 -12.05
N SER A 146 19.03 -5.07 -12.81
CA SER A 146 18.90 -6.12 -13.84
C SER A 146 19.54 -5.76 -15.18
N LEU A 147 19.73 -4.47 -15.51
CA LEU A 147 20.36 -4.06 -16.78
C LEU A 147 21.80 -4.55 -16.86
N LYS A 148 22.55 -4.46 -15.75
CA LYS A 148 23.91 -5.01 -15.62
C LYS A 148 24.04 -5.74 -14.28
N PRO A 149 23.64 -7.02 -14.19
CA PRO A 149 23.55 -7.76 -12.93
C PRO A 149 24.93 -8.22 -12.43
N THR A 150 25.81 -7.27 -12.08
CA THR A 150 27.12 -7.54 -11.47
C THR A 150 26.95 -7.92 -10.00
N LYS A 151 27.93 -8.63 -9.43
CA LYS A 151 27.94 -8.99 -7.99
C LYS A 151 27.75 -7.77 -7.09
N THR A 152 28.29 -6.61 -7.50
CA THR A 152 28.17 -5.34 -6.76
C THR A 152 26.75 -4.78 -6.82
N ARG A 153 26.13 -4.74 -8.01
CA ARG A 153 24.76 -4.20 -8.17
C ARG A 153 23.71 -5.05 -7.49
N LEU A 154 23.83 -6.38 -7.56
CA LEU A 154 22.88 -7.30 -6.94
C LEU A 154 22.85 -7.19 -5.40
N LYS A 155 24.02 -6.98 -4.78
CA LYS A 155 24.17 -6.77 -3.33
C LYS A 155 23.83 -5.34 -2.87
N TYR A 156 23.57 -4.42 -3.80
CA TYR A 156 23.23 -3.05 -3.46
C TYR A 156 21.86 -2.98 -2.79
N SER A 157 21.73 -2.21 -1.71
CA SER A 157 20.43 -1.96 -1.09
C SER A 157 19.77 -0.72 -1.70
N LEU A 158 18.44 -0.65 -1.63
CA LEU A 158 17.69 0.50 -2.11
C LEU A 158 18.15 1.81 -1.44
N ASN A 159 18.44 1.77 -0.13
CA ASN A 159 18.96 2.94 0.59
C ASN A 159 20.29 3.45 0.01
N LYS A 160 21.22 2.54 -0.31
CA LYS A 160 22.50 2.91 -0.93
C LYS A 160 22.27 3.44 -2.34
N PHE A 161 21.36 2.82 -3.10
CA PHE A 161 21.02 3.26 -4.45
C PHE A 161 20.42 4.67 -4.47
N CYS A 162 19.51 5.00 -3.56
CA CYS A 162 18.95 6.35 -3.44
C CYS A 162 20.03 7.38 -3.07
N LYS A 163 20.97 7.03 -2.18
CA LYS A 163 22.12 7.90 -1.88
C LYS A 163 23.02 8.10 -3.11
N LEU A 164 23.33 7.04 -3.84
CA LEU A 164 24.14 7.08 -5.06
C LEU A 164 23.50 7.99 -6.12
N SER A 165 22.20 7.84 -6.34
CA SER A 165 21.43 8.59 -7.34
C SER A 165 20.94 9.97 -6.90
N LYS A 166 21.27 10.39 -5.67
CA LYS A 166 20.85 11.66 -5.02
C LYS A 166 19.33 11.82 -4.91
N MET A 167 18.61 10.73 -4.71
CA MET A 167 17.15 10.72 -4.55
C MET A 167 16.74 10.58 -3.08
N PRO A 168 15.68 11.27 -2.62
CA PRO A 168 15.16 11.11 -1.27
C PRO A 168 14.59 9.71 -1.08
N MET A 169 14.99 9.04 -0.01
CA MET A 169 14.56 7.66 0.24
C MET A 169 13.10 7.58 0.71
N ASN A 170 12.29 6.77 0.04
CA ASN A 170 10.94 6.45 0.47
C ASN A 170 10.89 5.06 1.13
N LYS A 171 10.54 4.99 2.43
CA LYS A 171 10.50 3.72 3.17
C LYS A 171 9.50 2.71 2.57
N THR A 172 8.37 3.18 2.05
CA THR A 172 7.35 2.32 1.42
C THR A 172 7.86 1.67 0.13
N ALA A 173 8.88 2.25 -0.53
CA ALA A 173 9.49 1.64 -1.71
C ALA A 173 10.19 0.31 -1.40
N LEU A 174 10.68 0.10 -0.17
CA LEU A 174 11.24 -1.20 0.24
C LEU A 174 10.20 -2.32 0.14
N THR A 175 8.96 -2.05 0.57
CA THR A 175 7.86 -3.00 0.45
C THR A 175 7.53 -3.27 -1.01
N ARG A 176 7.53 -2.24 -1.87
CA ARG A 176 7.30 -2.40 -3.31
C ARG A 176 8.39 -3.23 -3.98
N VAL A 177 9.65 -3.03 -3.61
CA VAL A 177 10.77 -3.87 -4.09
C VAL A 177 10.57 -5.34 -3.71
N ALA A 178 10.17 -5.61 -2.46
CA ALA A 178 9.94 -6.98 -2.01
C ALA A 178 8.80 -7.66 -2.79
N GLU A 179 7.66 -6.99 -2.95
CA GLU A 179 6.51 -7.51 -3.70
C GLU A 179 6.85 -7.73 -5.18
N MET A 180 7.55 -6.79 -5.83
CA MET A 180 7.98 -6.94 -7.23
C MET A 180 8.98 -8.09 -7.39
N LYS A 181 9.94 -8.25 -6.46
CA LYS A 181 10.86 -9.40 -6.46
C LYS A 181 10.13 -10.72 -6.27
N GLU A 182 9.11 -10.76 -5.42
CA GLU A 182 8.29 -11.96 -5.22
C GLU A 182 7.57 -12.36 -6.51
N VAL A 183 6.97 -11.40 -7.23
CA VAL A 183 6.32 -11.66 -8.52
C VAL A 183 7.34 -12.14 -9.56
N LEU A 184 8.47 -11.45 -9.69
CA LEU A 184 9.54 -11.88 -10.60
C LEU A 184 10.06 -13.28 -10.27
N TRP A 185 10.19 -13.61 -8.97
CA TRP A 185 10.59 -14.93 -8.53
C TRP A 185 9.57 -16.00 -8.92
N LYS A 186 8.27 -15.76 -8.70
CA LYS A 186 7.18 -16.66 -9.11
C LYS A 186 7.21 -16.90 -10.63
N LEU A 187 7.36 -15.86 -11.44
CA LEU A 187 7.46 -16.00 -12.89
C LEU A 187 8.77 -16.67 -13.33
N GLY A 188 9.85 -16.45 -12.60
CA GLY A 188 11.16 -17.07 -12.85
C GLY A 188 11.16 -18.59 -12.67
N GLN A 189 10.25 -19.13 -11.85
CA GLN A 189 10.07 -20.59 -11.70
C GLN A 189 9.53 -21.24 -12.97
N GLU A 190 8.79 -20.49 -13.80
CA GLU A 190 8.16 -20.99 -15.02
C GLU A 190 9.08 -20.89 -16.25
N LEU A 191 10.35 -20.51 -16.08
CA LEU A 191 11.29 -20.39 -17.19
C LEU A 191 11.69 -21.79 -17.72
N PRO A 192 11.60 -22.06 -19.05
CA PRO A 192 11.81 -23.40 -19.60
C PRO A 192 13.20 -24.01 -19.37
N TRP A 193 14.22 -23.17 -19.24
CA TRP A 193 15.61 -23.60 -19.01
C TRP A 193 15.94 -23.82 -17.53
N ARG A 194 14.98 -23.59 -16.62
CA ARG A 194 15.14 -24.05 -15.24
C ARG A 194 14.94 -25.55 -15.17
N ARG A 195 15.77 -26.21 -14.37
CA ARG A 195 15.57 -27.61 -14.03
C ARG A 195 14.39 -27.72 -13.09
N VAL A 196 13.47 -28.62 -13.42
CA VAL A 196 12.32 -28.95 -12.57
C VAL A 196 12.84 -29.38 -11.19
N GLY A 197 12.42 -28.69 -10.14
CA GLY A 197 12.81 -28.97 -8.75
C GLY A 197 14.01 -28.19 -8.21
N GLU A 198 14.65 -27.31 -8.99
CA GLU A 198 15.74 -26.47 -8.51
C GLU A 198 15.23 -25.08 -8.06
N GLU A 199 15.31 -24.78 -6.76
CA GLU A 199 14.91 -23.49 -6.22
C GLU A 199 15.75 -22.34 -6.81
N MET A 200 15.11 -21.19 -7.01
CA MET A 200 15.76 -20.00 -7.57
C MET A 200 16.38 -19.18 -6.46
N ALA A 201 17.70 -18.98 -6.52
CA ALA A 201 18.34 -17.99 -5.68
C ALA A 201 17.79 -16.59 -6.00
N PRO A 202 17.58 -15.70 -5.01
CA PRO A 202 17.01 -14.37 -5.24
C PRO A 202 17.79 -13.52 -6.25
N ASP A 203 19.11 -13.70 -6.31
CA ASP A 203 20.00 -12.99 -7.24
C ASP A 203 19.85 -13.46 -8.69
N ASP A 204 19.46 -14.71 -8.90
CA ASP A 204 19.24 -15.27 -10.23
C ASP A 204 17.98 -14.66 -10.87
N VAL A 205 16.96 -14.35 -10.05
CA VAL A 205 15.73 -13.69 -10.52
C VAL A 205 16.09 -12.41 -11.25
N LEU A 206 16.97 -11.60 -10.66
CA LEU A 206 17.36 -10.31 -11.18
C LEU A 206 18.15 -10.40 -12.49
N ARG A 207 18.86 -11.51 -12.72
CA ARG A 207 19.58 -11.77 -13.98
C ARG A 207 18.65 -12.10 -15.13
N ASN A 208 17.52 -12.75 -14.86
CA ASN A 208 16.54 -13.19 -15.86
C ASN A 208 15.38 -12.19 -16.06
N VAL A 209 15.43 -10.99 -15.45
CA VAL A 209 14.33 -10.01 -15.55
C VAL A 209 14.04 -9.63 -17.00
N ALA A 210 15.07 -9.52 -17.86
CA ALA A 210 14.85 -9.21 -19.27
C ALA A 210 13.97 -10.27 -19.95
N ASP A 211 14.29 -11.54 -19.77
CA ASP A 211 13.56 -12.67 -20.34
C ASP A 211 12.16 -12.81 -19.73
N ILE A 212 12.04 -12.62 -18.41
CA ILE A 212 10.75 -12.63 -17.70
C ILE A 212 9.83 -11.55 -18.27
N LEU A 213 10.35 -10.32 -18.45
CA LEU A 213 9.55 -9.21 -18.98
C LEU A 213 9.17 -9.43 -20.45
N GLN A 214 10.07 -9.98 -21.26
CA GLN A 214 9.81 -10.30 -22.67
C GLN A 214 8.66 -11.30 -22.82
N HIS A 215 8.55 -12.27 -21.92
CA HIS A 215 7.54 -13.34 -21.98
C HIS A 215 6.46 -13.25 -20.89
N ARG A 216 6.28 -12.06 -20.28
CA ARG A 216 5.47 -11.86 -19.07
C ARG A 216 4.06 -12.46 -19.12
N TYR A 217 3.34 -12.32 -20.24
CA TYR A 217 1.97 -12.82 -20.35
C TYR A 217 1.90 -14.34 -20.41
N ALA A 218 2.86 -14.97 -21.09
CA ALA A 218 2.95 -16.42 -21.15
C ALA A 218 3.31 -16.97 -19.76
N LEU A 219 4.29 -16.36 -19.09
CA LEU A 219 4.71 -16.76 -17.74
C LEU A 219 3.62 -16.53 -16.69
N LEU A 220 2.89 -15.41 -16.75
CA LEU A 220 1.76 -15.15 -15.85
C LEU A 220 0.68 -16.23 -15.99
N ARG A 221 0.36 -16.63 -17.22
CA ARG A 221 -0.61 -17.68 -17.49
C ARG A 221 -0.11 -19.04 -17.00
N ALA A 222 1.13 -19.39 -17.31
CA ALA A 222 1.75 -20.65 -16.86
C ALA A 222 1.77 -20.74 -15.33
N ALA A 223 2.24 -19.70 -14.65
CA ALA A 223 2.29 -19.65 -13.18
C ALA A 223 0.90 -19.85 -12.55
N LEU A 224 -0.15 -19.23 -13.13
CA LEU A 224 -1.53 -19.42 -12.66
C LEU A 224 -2.01 -20.87 -12.83
N GLN A 225 -1.70 -21.50 -13.97
CA GLN A 225 -2.06 -22.90 -14.25
C GLN A 225 -1.34 -23.86 -13.31
N THR A 226 0.00 -23.76 -13.20
CA THR A 226 0.82 -24.58 -12.29
C THR A 226 0.34 -24.48 -10.84
N HIS A 227 -0.05 -23.28 -10.40
CA HIS A 227 -0.58 -23.06 -9.05
C HIS A 227 -1.95 -23.69 -8.85
N GLU A 228 -2.83 -23.63 -9.85
CA GLU A 228 -4.15 -24.29 -9.80
C GLU A 228 -4.02 -25.81 -9.73
N GLU A 229 -3.15 -26.41 -10.54
CA GLU A 229 -2.83 -27.84 -10.53
C GLU A 229 -2.26 -28.30 -9.17
N THR A 230 -1.36 -27.49 -8.58
CA THR A 230 -0.78 -27.76 -7.26
C THR A 230 -1.86 -27.74 -6.16
N LEU A 231 -2.81 -26.80 -6.23
CA LEU A 231 -3.93 -26.72 -5.30
C LEU A 231 -4.92 -27.87 -5.46
N GLN A 232 -5.17 -28.35 -6.69
CA GLN A 232 -6.03 -29.50 -6.94
C GLN A 232 -5.40 -30.78 -6.38
N THR A 233 -4.11 -31.00 -6.67
CA THR A 233 -3.35 -32.14 -6.13
C THR A 233 -3.38 -32.15 -4.60
N HIS A 234 -3.17 -31.00 -3.94
CA HIS A 234 -3.25 -30.91 -2.48
C HIS A 234 -4.64 -31.25 -1.91
N LYS A 235 -5.73 -30.91 -2.61
CA LYS A 235 -7.09 -31.26 -2.18
C LYS A 235 -7.36 -32.76 -2.32
N GLU A 236 -6.86 -33.37 -3.38
CA GLU A 236 -6.99 -34.82 -3.62
C GLU A 236 -6.20 -35.64 -2.60
N THR A 237 -4.99 -35.19 -2.23
CA THR A 237 -4.17 -35.83 -1.18
C THR A 237 -4.82 -35.75 0.21
N LEU A 238 -5.54 -34.68 0.53
CA LEU A 238 -6.33 -34.59 1.79
C LEU A 238 -7.68 -35.33 1.71
N GLY A 239 -8.19 -35.61 0.51
CA GLY A 239 -9.46 -36.30 0.30
C GLY A 239 -9.36 -37.83 0.26
N THR A 240 -8.15 -38.39 0.17
CA THR A 240 -7.94 -39.83 -0.06
C THR A 240 -6.82 -40.39 0.84
N GLY A 241 -7.19 -40.95 2.01
CA GLY A 241 -6.26 -41.71 2.88
C GLY A 241 -6.57 -41.58 4.38
N ILE A 242 -7.48 -42.39 4.95
CA ILE A 242 -7.22 -43.67 5.66
C ILE A 242 -6.81 -43.48 7.14
N GLN A 243 -7.48 -44.26 7.99
CA GLN A 243 -7.44 -44.34 9.46
C GLN A 243 -6.04 -44.20 10.10
N PRO A 244 -5.93 -43.59 11.29
CA PRO A 244 -4.66 -43.55 12.01
C PRO A 244 -4.37 -44.93 12.60
N SER A 245 -3.44 -45.66 11.99
CA SER A 245 -2.68 -46.69 12.68
C SER A 245 -1.75 -46.01 13.67
N THR A 246 -2.10 -46.17 14.95
CA THR A 246 -1.19 -46.17 16.09
C THR A 246 0.15 -46.82 15.76
N GLU A 247 1.26 -46.08 15.92
CA GLU A 247 2.34 -46.42 16.84
C GLU A 247 3.50 -45.41 16.77
N ASP A 248 3.98 -45.06 17.97
CA ASP A 248 5.30 -44.52 18.32
C ASP A 248 5.75 -43.16 17.78
N LEU A 249 5.66 -42.15 18.65
CA LEU A 249 6.84 -41.61 19.35
C LEU A 249 6.44 -40.79 20.59
N ARG A 250 7.11 -41.11 21.69
CA ARG A 250 6.96 -40.62 23.08
C ARG A 250 6.95 -39.09 23.25
N PRO A 251 6.21 -38.56 24.25
CA PRO A 251 6.27 -37.17 24.70
C PRO A 251 7.18 -36.97 25.92
N GLU A 252 7.94 -35.87 25.96
CA GLU A 252 8.45 -35.31 27.21
C GLU A 252 7.84 -33.91 27.45
N GLN A 253 6.97 -33.87 28.46
CA GLN A 253 6.83 -32.89 29.56
C GLN A 253 6.81 -31.38 29.21
N GLY A 254 5.81 -30.58 29.60
CA GLY A 254 4.73 -30.86 30.53
C GLY A 254 3.72 -29.70 30.72
N GLU A 255 2.66 -30.10 31.43
CA GLU A 255 1.73 -29.32 32.24
C GLU A 255 0.59 -28.53 31.57
N LEU A 256 -0.45 -29.32 31.29
CA LEU A 256 -1.88 -29.02 31.37
C LEU A 256 -2.29 -28.40 32.73
N LYS A 257 -3.28 -27.49 32.71
CA LYS A 257 -4.43 -27.59 33.62
C LYS A 257 -5.72 -27.58 32.81
N SER A 258 -6.34 -28.76 32.76
CA SER A 258 -7.76 -29.01 32.43
C SER A 258 -8.68 -28.38 33.48
N VAL A 259 -9.98 -28.21 33.22
CA VAL A 259 -11.09 -29.12 33.63
C VAL A 259 -12.36 -28.55 32.96
N THR A 260 -12.87 -29.13 31.86
CA THR A 260 -13.89 -30.20 31.64
C THR A 260 -15.36 -29.76 31.61
N GLY A 261 -16.10 -30.34 30.65
CA GLY A 261 -17.58 -30.40 30.55
C GLY A 261 -18.12 -29.41 29.51
N ASP A 262 -18.97 -29.76 28.55
CA ASP A 262 -19.65 -31.00 28.22
C ASP A 262 -20.08 -30.89 26.73
N SER A 263 -20.53 -32.01 26.22
CA SER A 263 -20.95 -32.33 24.86
C SER A 263 -22.05 -31.41 24.33
N ASP A 264 -21.95 -30.97 23.08
CA ASP A 264 -23.06 -31.04 22.11
C ASP A 264 -22.56 -30.76 20.68
N GLU A 265 -23.03 -31.60 19.77
CA GLU A 265 -22.82 -31.55 18.33
C GLU A 265 -23.44 -30.26 17.76
N GLU A 266 -22.62 -29.33 17.27
CA GLU A 266 -23.08 -28.34 16.29
C GLU A 266 -22.06 -28.17 15.15
N ASP A 267 -22.41 -28.83 14.05
CA ASP A 267 -21.92 -28.65 12.71
C ASP A 267 -22.14 -27.18 12.27
N SER A 268 -21.16 -26.30 12.45
CA SER A 268 -21.21 -24.95 11.90
C SER A 268 -19.84 -24.39 11.51
N LEU A 269 -19.56 -24.55 10.20
CA LEU A 269 -18.82 -23.60 9.35
C LEU A 269 -17.40 -23.22 9.83
N ALA A 270 -16.43 -24.08 9.52
CA ALA A 270 -15.04 -23.63 9.35
C ALA A 270 -15.02 -22.39 8.41
N PRO A 271 -14.43 -21.25 8.82
CA PRO A 271 -14.51 -20.03 8.05
C PRO A 271 -13.89 -20.25 6.67
N ALA A 272 -14.69 -20.06 5.63
CA ALA A 272 -14.32 -20.26 4.24
C ALA A 272 -12.90 -19.73 3.99
N ALA A 273 -11.97 -20.64 3.68
CA ALA A 273 -10.56 -20.30 3.60
C ALA A 273 -10.35 -19.06 2.71
N HIS A 274 -9.80 -18.01 3.32
CA HIS A 274 -9.65 -16.67 2.75
C HIS A 274 -9.16 -16.72 1.29
N TRP A 275 -9.96 -16.24 0.33
CA TRP A 275 -9.67 -16.35 -1.12
C TRP A 275 -8.30 -15.77 -1.52
N GLY A 276 -7.84 -14.75 -0.80
CA GLY A 276 -6.50 -14.17 -0.95
C GLY A 276 -5.34 -15.14 -0.77
N LYS A 277 -5.52 -16.18 0.05
CA LYS A 277 -4.51 -17.22 0.25
C LYS A 277 -4.56 -18.30 -0.84
N ARG A 278 -5.66 -18.37 -1.60
CA ARG A 278 -5.86 -19.32 -2.71
C ARG A 278 -5.31 -18.79 -4.02
N MET A 279 -5.36 -17.49 -4.27
CA MET A 279 -4.86 -16.91 -5.54
C MET A 279 -3.35 -16.63 -5.48
N LEU A 280 -2.61 -17.06 -6.52
CA LEU A 280 -1.16 -16.86 -6.63
C LEU A 280 -0.78 -15.37 -6.65
N PHE A 281 -1.51 -14.60 -7.45
CA PHE A 281 -1.42 -13.14 -7.54
C PHE A 281 -2.73 -12.55 -7.01
N ALA A 282 -2.70 -12.15 -5.74
CA ALA A 282 -3.76 -11.38 -5.11
C ALA A 282 -3.20 -10.05 -4.60
N PRO A 283 -4.03 -9.00 -4.50
CA PRO A 283 -3.62 -7.75 -3.87
C PRO A 283 -2.97 -8.03 -2.50
N PRO A 284 -1.79 -7.46 -2.18
CA PRO A 284 -1.09 -7.82 -0.95
C PRO A 284 -1.90 -7.54 0.35
N CYS A 285 -2.82 -6.57 0.31
CA CYS A 285 -3.74 -6.29 1.42
C CYS A 285 -4.75 -7.42 1.69
N VAL A 286 -5.01 -8.25 0.68
CA VAL A 286 -5.89 -9.42 0.74
C VAL A 286 -5.06 -10.64 1.17
N ARG A 287 -3.80 -10.76 0.75
CA ARG A 287 -2.93 -11.88 1.18
C ARG A 287 -2.59 -11.81 2.68
N HIS A 288 -2.44 -10.60 3.20
CA HIS A 288 -2.13 -10.33 4.61
C HIS A 288 -3.23 -9.44 5.22
N PRO A 289 -4.44 -9.98 5.45
CA PRO A 289 -5.50 -9.19 6.04
C PRO A 289 -5.07 -8.73 7.44
N LYS A 290 -5.26 -7.45 7.73
CA LYS A 290 -5.13 -6.96 9.10
C LYS A 290 -6.14 -7.73 9.96
N ILE A 291 -5.69 -8.26 11.10
CA ILE A 291 -6.56 -8.88 12.09
C ILE A 291 -7.63 -7.84 12.43
N ARG A 292 -8.88 -8.10 12.02
CA ARG A 292 -10.00 -7.28 12.43
C ARG A 292 -10.28 -7.63 13.87
N ARG A 293 -10.32 -6.64 14.75
CA ARG A 293 -11.06 -6.81 16.01
C ARG A 293 -12.49 -7.12 15.58
N VAL A 294 -12.95 -8.31 15.90
CA VAL A 294 -14.37 -8.62 15.81
C VAL A 294 -15.01 -7.67 16.81
N ASP A 295 -15.77 -6.69 16.34
CA ASP A 295 -16.69 -6.00 17.21
C ASP A 295 -17.59 -7.09 17.77
N THR A 296 -17.43 -7.39 19.05
CA THR A 296 -18.35 -8.23 19.80
C THR A 296 -19.73 -7.69 19.47
N ALA A 297 -20.58 -8.52 18.86
CA ALA A 297 -21.88 -8.12 18.34
C ALA A 297 -22.54 -7.10 19.30
N GLU A 298 -22.97 -5.96 18.74
CA GLU A 298 -23.70 -4.94 19.47
C GLU A 298 -24.72 -5.66 20.36
N ARG A 299 -24.64 -5.47 21.68
CA ARG A 299 -25.56 -6.10 22.63
C ARG A 299 -26.97 -5.68 22.22
N ALA A 300 -27.69 -6.60 21.57
CA ALA A 300 -28.96 -6.34 20.92
C ALA A 300 -30.09 -5.99 21.93
N ASP A 301 -29.82 -6.17 23.22
CA ASP A 301 -30.79 -6.01 24.29
C ASP A 301 -30.78 -4.61 24.94
N VAL A 302 -30.04 -3.64 24.37
CA VAL A 302 -30.07 -2.24 24.86
C VAL A 302 -31.14 -1.44 24.12
N ASN A 303 -32.23 -1.07 24.81
CA ASN A 303 -33.38 -0.35 24.27
C ASN A 303 -33.46 1.13 24.70
N GLY A 304 -32.65 1.55 25.68
CA GLY A 304 -32.57 2.94 26.14
C GLY A 304 -33.61 3.35 27.18
N ASP A 305 -34.52 2.43 27.54
CA ASP A 305 -35.54 2.61 28.58
C ASP A 305 -35.20 1.80 29.85
N GLU A 306 -33.97 1.30 29.96
CA GLU A 306 -33.54 0.54 31.13
C GLU A 306 -33.48 1.42 32.39
N GLU A 307 -33.89 0.86 33.52
CA GLU A 307 -33.78 1.53 34.82
C GLU A 307 -32.31 1.67 35.21
N ILE A 308 -31.84 2.92 35.32
CA ILE A 308 -30.47 3.23 35.75
C ILE A 308 -30.48 3.34 37.28
N SER A 309 -29.81 2.39 37.95
CA SER A 309 -29.66 2.39 39.41
C SER A 309 -28.86 3.60 39.89
N ASP A 310 -29.21 4.16 41.05
CA ASP A 310 -28.45 5.22 41.72
C ASP A 310 -26.97 4.83 41.93
N SER A 311 -26.69 3.53 42.13
CA SER A 311 -25.31 3.03 42.26
C SER A 311 -24.47 3.18 40.97
N GLU A 312 -25.11 3.06 39.81
CA GLU A 312 -24.45 3.30 38.51
C GLU A 312 -24.15 4.78 38.35
N ILE A 313 -25.10 5.65 38.70
CA ILE A 313 -24.95 7.11 38.66
C ILE A 313 -23.85 7.57 39.61
N ASP A 314 -23.83 7.07 40.84
CA ASP A 314 -22.85 7.41 41.86
C ASP A 314 -21.43 7.03 41.46
N SER A 315 -21.24 6.01 40.60
CA SER A 315 -19.91 5.64 40.09
C SER A 315 -19.25 6.74 39.24
N TYR A 316 -20.06 7.65 38.67
CA TYR A 316 -19.60 8.80 37.90
C TYR A 316 -19.39 10.05 38.77
N ILE A 317 -19.87 10.05 40.02
CA ILE A 317 -19.76 11.19 40.92
C ILE A 317 -18.52 11.01 41.78
N ARG A 318 -17.62 12.00 41.73
CA ARG A 318 -16.43 12.00 42.59
C ARG A 318 -16.83 12.01 44.05
N THR A 319 -16.17 11.17 44.82
CA THR A 319 -16.32 11.13 46.26
C THR A 319 -15.85 12.44 46.90
N PRO A 320 -16.36 12.78 48.11
CA PRO A 320 -15.93 13.99 48.81
C PRO A 320 -14.42 14.06 49.08
N GLN A 321 -13.76 12.90 49.19
CA GLN A 321 -12.31 12.82 49.35
C GLN A 321 -11.59 13.18 48.05
N GLU A 322 -11.98 12.58 46.92
CA GLU A 322 -11.42 12.92 45.60
C GLU A 322 -11.59 14.40 45.26
N MET A 323 -12.71 15.02 45.69
CA MET A 323 -12.96 16.44 45.46
C MET A 323 -12.00 17.33 46.27
N ARG A 324 -11.72 16.98 47.54
CA ARG A 324 -10.73 17.69 48.36
C ARG A 324 -9.33 17.58 47.77
N ASP A 325 -8.94 16.38 47.37
CA ASP A 325 -7.62 16.11 46.81
C ASP A 325 -7.44 16.82 45.45
N TYR A 326 -8.50 16.88 44.64
CA TYR A 326 -8.53 17.63 43.39
C TYR A 326 -8.35 19.14 43.62
N VAL A 327 -9.10 19.75 44.55
CA VAL A 327 -9.00 21.18 44.86
C VAL A 327 -7.63 21.53 45.41
N GLN A 328 -7.07 20.68 46.28
CA GLN A 328 -5.74 20.88 46.85
C GLN A 328 -4.66 20.85 45.76
N THR A 329 -4.76 19.89 44.84
CA THR A 329 -3.83 19.76 43.71
C THR A 329 -3.96 20.94 42.73
N GLN A 330 -5.19 21.38 42.44
CA GLN A 330 -5.44 22.55 41.60
C GLN A 330 -4.85 23.83 42.21
N HIS A 331 -4.99 24.01 43.53
CA HIS A 331 -4.40 25.15 44.23
C HIS A 331 -2.87 25.12 44.21
N ALA A 332 -2.27 23.95 44.39
CA ALA A 332 -0.82 23.77 44.31
C ALA A 332 -0.28 24.13 42.92
N LEU A 333 -0.91 23.62 41.85
CA LEU A 333 -0.52 23.94 40.46
C LEU A 333 -0.64 25.44 40.13
N LEU A 334 -1.71 26.10 40.59
CA LEU A 334 -1.88 27.54 40.40
C LEU A 334 -0.86 28.37 41.18
N SER A 335 -0.42 27.89 42.35
CA SER A 335 0.63 28.54 43.13
C SER A 335 2.03 28.35 42.55
N GLU A 336 2.32 27.20 41.92
CA GLU A 336 3.59 26.92 41.23
C GLU A 336 3.70 27.73 39.93
N ASP A 337 2.63 27.86 39.15
CA ASP A 337 2.57 28.70 37.94
C ASP A 337 2.76 30.21 38.23
N ALA A 338 2.35 30.66 39.42
CA ALA A 338 2.55 32.04 39.87
C ALA A 338 4.01 32.31 40.29
N GLN A 339 4.72 31.28 40.77
CA GLN A 339 6.14 31.38 41.12
C GLN A 339 7.05 31.28 39.88
N SER A 340 6.67 30.53 38.84
CA SER A 340 7.48 30.39 37.62
C SER A 340 7.39 31.55 36.63
N LYS A 341 6.40 32.46 36.77
CA LYS A 341 6.23 33.67 35.95
C LYS A 341 6.83 34.93 36.58
N GLY A 342 7.45 34.79 37.76
CA GLY A 342 8.03 35.88 38.55
C GLY A 342 9.55 35.98 38.52
N GLU A 343 10.26 35.18 37.69
CA GLU A 343 11.70 35.29 37.42
C GLU A 343 12.01 35.89 36.05
#